data_AF-A0A3N5B522-F1
#
_entry.id   AF-A0A3N5B522-F1
#
_cell.length_a   1.000
_cell.length_b   1.000
_cell.length_c   1.000
_cell.angle_alpha   90.00
_cell.angle_beta   90.00
_cell.angle_gamma   90.00
#
_symmetry.space_group_name_H-M   'P 1'
#
loop_
_entity.id
_entity.type
_entity.pdbx_description
1 polymer ?
#
loop_
_entity_poly.entity_id
_entity_poly.type
_entity_poly.pdbx_seq_one_letter_code
_entity_poly.pdbx_strand_id
1 'polypeptide(L)'
;MSQQTQSNSHIHHQSREDYVDNQMKKHNRFYKDIYNVLYTLNDFTIAFWFLVGSIFFYFESLKTWGVTLFVIASFQFMIKPTIRLVHEIKARGHYGREYDEMKEN
;
A
#
# COMPACT_ATOMS: atom_id res chain seq x y z
N MET A 1 -37.70 13.39 -40.25
CA MET A 1 -36.70 12.67 -41.08
C MET A 1 -35.72 13.73 -41.53
N SER A 2 -34.53 13.91 -40.97
CA SER A 2 -33.63 12.98 -40.29
C SER A 2 -32.55 13.82 -39.57
N GLN A 3 -32.04 13.35 -38.42
CA GLN A 3 -30.64 13.49 -37.97
C GLN A 3 -30.18 14.94 -37.63
N GLN A 4 -29.99 15.43 -36.40
CA GLN A 4 -29.74 14.87 -35.07
C GLN A 4 -28.67 13.75 -35.03
N THR A 5 -27.50 14.00 -35.64
CA THR A 5 -26.36 13.05 -35.60
C THR A 5 -24.99 13.72 -35.41
N GLN A 6 -24.84 14.75 -34.56
CA GLN A 6 -23.50 15.29 -34.26
C GLN A 6 -23.24 15.62 -32.78
N SER A 7 -23.88 14.91 -31.84
CA SER A 7 -23.57 15.07 -30.41
C SER A 7 -23.66 13.76 -29.64
N ASN A 8 -22.98 12.70 -30.09
CA ASN A 8 -23.07 11.39 -29.43
C ASN A 8 -21.77 10.56 -29.41
N SER A 9 -20.59 11.20 -29.39
CA SER A 9 -19.30 10.48 -29.36
C SER A 9 -18.34 10.90 -28.22
N HIS A 10 -18.85 11.51 -27.15
CA HIS A 10 -18.01 11.90 -25.99
C HIS A 10 -18.58 11.52 -24.61
N ILE A 11 -19.66 10.73 -24.56
CA ILE A 11 -20.30 10.32 -23.30
C ILE A 11 -20.47 8.80 -23.32
N HIS A 12 -19.38 8.04 -23.21
CA HIS A 12 -19.52 6.60 -22.96
C HIS A 12 -18.36 5.92 -22.23
N HIS A 13 -17.25 6.61 -21.94
CA HIS A 13 -16.09 6.00 -21.29
C HIS A 13 -15.99 6.21 -19.77
N GLN A 14 -16.80 7.09 -19.17
CA GLN A 14 -16.74 7.37 -17.73
C GLN A 14 -17.68 6.48 -16.89
N SER A 15 -18.74 5.92 -17.46
CA SER A 15 -19.79 5.27 -16.66
C SER A 15 -19.44 3.87 -16.14
N ARG A 16 -18.35 3.23 -16.57
CA ARG A 16 -18.00 1.85 -16.17
C ARG A 16 -16.86 1.81 -15.16
N GLU A 17 -15.81 2.57 -15.42
CA GLU A 17 -14.67 2.79 -14.49
C GLU A 17 -15.16 3.41 -13.17
N ASP A 18 -15.99 4.45 -13.23
CA ASP A 18 -16.49 5.15 -12.04
C ASP A 18 -17.47 4.28 -11.23
N TYR A 19 -18.25 3.41 -11.89
CA TYR A 19 -19.15 2.47 -11.19
C TYR A 19 -18.38 1.33 -10.52
N VAL A 20 -17.33 0.82 -11.16
CA VAL A 20 -16.46 -0.23 -10.61
C VAL A 20 -15.62 0.33 -9.45
N ASP A 21 -15.04 1.53 -9.57
CA ASP A 21 -14.29 2.19 -8.49
C ASP A 21 -15.18 2.48 -7.27
N ASN A 22 -16.41 2.96 -7.50
CA ASN A 22 -17.33 3.29 -6.42
C ASN A 22 -17.90 2.04 -5.72
N GLN A 23 -18.18 0.95 -6.46
CA GLN A 23 -18.61 -0.32 -5.87
C GLN A 23 -17.45 -1.07 -5.17
N MET A 24 -16.22 -1.01 -5.70
CA MET A 24 -15.02 -1.51 -5.01
C MET A 24 -14.75 -0.75 -3.70
N LYS A 25 -14.97 0.57 -3.68
CA LYS A 25 -14.89 1.40 -2.47
C LYS A 25 -16.01 1.11 -1.45
N LYS A 26 -17.17 0.61 -1.88
CA LYS A 26 -18.32 0.43 -0.99
C LYS A 26 -18.36 -0.96 -0.32
N HIS A 27 -17.68 -1.96 -0.88
CA HIS A 27 -17.70 -3.32 -0.31
C HIS A 27 -16.45 -3.71 0.49
N ASN A 28 -15.37 -2.91 0.46
CA ASN A 28 -14.08 -3.30 1.08
C ASN A 28 -13.43 -2.23 1.97
N ARG A 29 -14.12 -1.12 2.26
CA ARG A 29 -13.53 -0.02 3.07
C ARG A 29 -13.46 -0.30 4.56
N PHE A 30 -14.42 -1.03 5.13
CA PHE A 30 -14.37 -1.34 6.56
C PHE A 30 -13.20 -2.24 6.96
N TYR A 31 -12.79 -3.19 6.11
CA TYR A 31 -11.65 -4.06 6.41
C TYR A 31 -10.30 -3.43 6.07
N LYS A 32 -10.21 -2.65 4.98
CA LYS A 32 -8.95 -2.05 4.53
C LYS A 32 -8.42 -0.95 5.47
N ASP A 33 -9.32 -0.26 6.16
CA ASP A 33 -8.94 0.78 7.13
C ASP A 33 -8.25 0.20 8.37
N ILE A 34 -8.71 -0.98 8.85
CA ILE A 34 -8.07 -1.68 9.96
C ILE A 34 -6.64 -2.05 9.60
N TYR A 35 -6.37 -2.57 8.38
CA TYR A 35 -5.00 -2.85 7.95
C TYR A 35 -4.13 -1.59 7.89
N ASN A 36 -4.65 -0.47 7.38
CA ASN A 36 -3.92 0.79 7.34
C ASN A 36 -3.62 1.33 8.76
N VAL A 37 -4.57 1.19 9.69
CA VAL A 37 -4.38 1.55 11.10
C VAL A 37 -3.36 0.62 11.76
N LEU A 38 -3.42 -0.70 11.53
CA LEU A 38 -2.41 -1.64 12.02
C LEU A 38 -1.02 -1.32 11.49
N TYR A 39 -0.88 -0.97 10.21
CA TYR A 39 0.41 -0.56 9.65
C TYR A 39 0.91 0.75 10.25
N THR A 40 0.02 1.68 10.55
CA THR A 40 0.38 2.94 11.22
C THR A 40 0.80 2.68 12.66
N LEU A 41 0.06 1.84 13.38
CA LEU A 41 0.37 1.43 14.74
C LEU A 41 1.70 0.66 14.82
N ASN A 42 2.00 -0.16 13.81
CA ASN A 42 3.27 -0.84 13.67
C ASN A 42 4.44 0.15 13.55
N ASP A 43 4.31 1.18 12.70
CA ASP A 43 5.30 2.25 12.57
C ASP A 43 5.49 3.00 13.90
N PHE A 44 4.41 3.31 14.63
CA PHE A 44 4.50 3.90 15.96
C PHE A 44 5.23 3.00 16.97
N THR A 45 4.99 1.69 16.90
CA THR A 45 5.65 0.70 17.77
C THR A 45 7.15 0.64 17.48
N ILE A 46 7.54 0.68 16.20
CA ILE A 46 8.95 0.76 15.79
C ILE A 46 9.59 2.03 16.37
N ALA A 47 8.96 3.20 16.16
CA ALA A 47 9.46 4.46 16.69
C ALA A 47 9.62 4.43 18.22
N PHE A 48 8.65 3.83 18.92
CA PHE A 48 8.70 3.66 20.37
C PHE A 48 9.88 2.76 20.80
N TRP A 49 10.10 1.63 20.13
CA TRP A 49 11.25 0.77 20.43
C TRP A 49 12.59 1.42 20.14
N PHE A 50 12.69 2.20 19.07
CA PHE A 50 13.90 2.98 18.79
C PHE A 50 14.16 4.02 19.90
N LEU A 51 13.11 4.71 20.36
CA LEU A 51 13.22 5.71 21.44
C LEU A 51 13.63 5.08 22.77
N VAL A 52 12.94 4.03 23.20
CA VAL A 52 13.24 3.33 24.46
C VAL A 52 14.61 2.67 24.41
N GLY A 53 14.95 2.01 23.30
CA GLY A 53 16.28 1.42 23.08
C GLY A 53 17.40 2.47 23.18
N SER A 54 17.18 3.67 22.63
CA SER A 54 18.12 4.79 22.74
C SER A 54 18.32 5.22 24.20
N ILE A 55 17.25 5.27 25.00
CA ILE A 55 17.34 5.61 26.43
C ILE A 55 18.09 4.50 27.19
N PHE A 56 17.86 3.24 26.87
CA PHE A 56 18.51 2.10 27.53
C PHE A 56 20.03 2.09 27.30
N PHE A 57 20.52 2.66 26.20
CA PHE A 57 21.95 2.80 25.93
C PHE A 57 22.70 3.68 26.94
N TYR A 58 22.01 4.54 27.69
CA TYR A 58 22.63 5.34 28.75
C TYR A 58 22.96 4.53 30.01
N PHE A 59 22.37 3.36 30.18
CA PHE A 59 22.58 2.51 31.35
C PHE A 59 23.31 1.23 30.94
N GLU A 60 24.49 0.99 31.53
CA GLU A 60 25.35 -0.12 31.14
C GLU A 60 24.69 -1.50 31.35
N SER A 61 23.89 -1.64 32.41
CA SER A 61 23.13 -2.87 32.71
C SER A 61 21.94 -3.11 31.77
N LEU A 62 21.37 -2.07 31.16
CA LEU A 62 20.22 -2.16 30.25
C LEU A 62 20.62 -2.18 28.78
N LYS A 63 21.90 -1.95 28.47
CA LYS A 63 22.42 -1.90 27.09
C LYS A 63 22.07 -3.15 26.29
N THR A 64 22.20 -4.34 26.88
CA THR A 64 21.85 -5.61 26.21
C THR A 64 20.37 -5.63 25.82
N TRP A 65 19.48 -5.19 26.71
CA TRP A 65 18.05 -5.07 26.42
C TRP A 65 17.76 -4.02 25.35
N GLY A 66 18.47 -2.88 25.38
CA GLY A 66 18.35 -1.84 24.37
C GLY A 66 18.73 -2.34 22.97
N VAL A 67 19.81 -3.12 22.86
CA VAL A 67 20.23 -3.76 21.60
C VAL A 67 19.15 -4.74 21.10
N THR A 68 18.60 -5.58 21.98
CA THR A 68 17.53 -6.51 21.60
C THR A 68 16.29 -5.77 21.06
N LEU A 69 15.91 -4.64 21.68
CA LEU A 69 14.80 -3.81 21.19
C LEU A 69 15.07 -3.23 19.80
N PHE A 70 16.30 -2.76 19.53
CA PHE A 70 16.66 -2.28 18.19
C PHE A 70 16.64 -3.37 17.13
N VAL A 71 17.07 -4.58 17.47
CA VAL A 71 17.02 -5.73 16.56
C VAL A 71 15.57 -6.04 16.21
N ILE A 72 14.69 -6.16 17.21
CA ILE A 72 13.26 -6.41 16.98
C ILE A 72 12.62 -5.29 16.14
N ALA A 73 12.89 -4.03 16.48
CA ALA A 73 12.38 -2.88 15.74
C ALA A 73 12.85 -2.87 14.27
N SER A 74 14.08 -3.30 14.00
CA SER A 74 14.64 -3.37 12.64
C SER A 74 13.93 -4.44 11.79
N PHE A 75 13.68 -5.62 12.36
CA PHE A 75 12.87 -6.64 11.68
C PHE A 75 11.46 -6.13 11.39
N GLN A 76 10.84 -5.46 12.37
CA GLN A 76 9.50 -4.92 12.23
C GLN A 76 9.43 -3.82 11.15
N PHE A 77 10.45 -2.96 11.07
CA PHE A 77 10.59 -1.92 10.05
C PHE A 77 10.68 -2.49 8.63
N MET A 78 11.27 -3.68 8.45
CA MET A 78 11.44 -4.29 7.14
C MET A 78 10.11 -4.82 6.53
N ILE A 79 9.12 -5.14 7.36
CA ILE A 79 7.87 -5.78 6.90
C ILE A 79 7.12 -4.89 5.90
N LYS A 80 6.95 -3.61 6.22
CA LYS A 80 6.16 -2.65 5.44
C LYS A 80 6.73 -2.36 4.03
N PRO A 81 8.02 -1.99 3.86
CA PRO A 81 8.61 -1.83 2.55
C PRO A 81 8.66 -3.16 1.76
N THR A 82 8.82 -4.30 2.43
CA THR A 82 8.83 -5.62 1.76
C THR A 82 7.48 -5.93 1.11
N ILE A 83 6.38 -5.70 1.83
CA ILE A 83 5.02 -5.93 1.30
C ILE A 83 4.73 -4.99 0.12
N ARG A 84 5.11 -3.70 0.24
CA ARG A 84 4.96 -2.74 -0.86
C ARG A 84 5.80 -3.15 -2.08
N LEU A 85 7.04 -3.58 -1.87
CA LEU A 85 7.96 -3.98 -2.94
C LEU A 85 7.44 -5.21 -3.71
N VAL A 86 6.97 -6.24 -3.00
CA VAL A 86 6.41 -7.45 -3.62
C VAL A 86 5.16 -7.10 -4.45
N HIS A 87 4.31 -6.23 -3.92
CA HIS A 87 3.12 -5.77 -4.63
C HIS A 87 3.48 -5.01 -5.91
N GLU A 88 4.43 -4.08 -5.84
CA GLU A 88 4.90 -3.32 -7.01
C GLU A 88 5.55 -4.20 -8.07
N ILE A 89 6.39 -5.17 -7.68
CA ILE A 89 7.03 -6.08 -8.63
C ILE A 89 5.98 -6.93 -9.36
N LYS A 90 5.01 -7.50 -8.62
CA LYS A 90 3.95 -8.32 -9.22
C LYS A 90 3.03 -7.49 -10.12
N ALA A 91 2.66 -6.28 -9.70
CA ALA A 91 1.86 -5.37 -10.50
C ALA A 91 2.58 -5.01 -11.81
N ARG A 92 3.85 -4.57 -11.74
CA ARG A 92 4.65 -4.23 -12.92
C ARG A 92 4.77 -5.41 -13.90
N GLY A 93 4.96 -6.62 -13.39
CA GLY A 93 5.03 -7.83 -14.23
C GLY A 93 3.71 -8.18 -14.91
N HIS A 94 2.57 -7.87 -14.30
CA HIS A 94 1.27 -8.16 -14.89
C HIS A 94 0.90 -7.16 -16.00
N TYR A 95 1.08 -5.86 -15.76
CA TYR A 95 0.80 -4.83 -16.77
C TYR A 95 1.76 -4.89 -17.96
N GLY A 96 3.04 -5.27 -17.75
CA GLY A 96 4.00 -5.40 -18.85
C GLY A 96 3.55 -6.35 -19.96
N ARG A 97 2.93 -7.47 -19.61
CA ARG A 97 2.45 -8.45 -20.61
C ARG A 97 1.22 -7.99 -21.37
N GLU A 98 0.34 -7.24 -20.72
CA GLU A 98 -0.89 -6.73 -21.34
C GLU A 98 -0.59 -5.60 -22.36
N TYR A 99 0.43 -4.78 -22.11
CA TYR A 99 0.92 -3.79 -23.09
C TYR A 99 1.60 -4.43 -24.29
N ASP A 100 2.37 -5.51 -24.09
CA ASP A 100 3.06 -6.20 -25.18
C ASP A 100 2.05 -6.90 -26.12
N GLU A 101 0.98 -7.50 -25.58
CA GLU A 101 -0.09 -8.14 -26.37
C GLU A 101 -0.97 -7.14 -27.16
N MET A 102 -1.13 -5.90 -26.67
CA MET A 102 -1.82 -4.84 -27.42
C MET A 102 -0.97 -4.20 -28.51
N LYS A 103 0.35 -4.37 -28.47
CA LYS A 103 1.28 -3.77 -29.44
C LYS A 103 1.63 -4.69 -30.61
N GLU A 104 1.34 -5.99 -30.46
CA GLU A 104 1.60 -7.04 -31.45
C GLU A 104 0.37 -7.36 -32.34
N ASN A 105 -0.83 -6.87 -31.98
CA ASN A 105 -2.04 -6.87 -32.83
C ASN A 105 -2.30 -5.50 -33.48
#